data_AF-A0A6C0KKF5-F1
#
_entry.id   AF-A0A6C0KKF5-F1
#
_cell.length_a   1.000
_cell.length_b   1.000
_cell.length_c   1.000
_cell.angle_alpha   90.00
_cell.angle_beta   90.00
_cell.angle_gamma   90.00
#
_symmetry.space_group_name_H-M   'P 1'
#
loop_
_entity.id
_entity.type
_entity.pdbx_description
1 polymer ?
#
loop_
_entity_poly.entity_id
_entity_poly.type
_entity_poly.pdbx_seq_one_letter_code
_entity_poly.pdbx_strand_id
1 'polypeptide(L)'
;MENAPQRILAFDIGIKNLAWCCASKNITQAKTTIHGWANENLITGGTADSDATDNQCDTCSKKASYTHAATNKNYCVKHCPPLTPALRDLSGNLLKKLPKLDILKALASRMNAAKEDLKNKNTVTAFLQARICFPKVAAVAVKKVDLEKIHDGIRSVVMKNKELFGSASQILLENQPVYKNPVMKSVQMMLFATLRDLLHPIPKVRLVHAGRKTEVTGDAAELIAKGDKGYSDRKSHTETKVSEGLQKGTIKMACADGRDATWFGSQSKKSDLADCLCMVMDSP
;
A
#
# COMPACT_ATOMS: atom_id res chain seq x y z
N MET A 1 23.86 30.25 17.24
CA MET A 1 22.46 29.75 17.22
C MET A 1 22.55 28.26 16.94
N GLU A 2 22.21 27.39 17.89
CA GLU A 2 22.03 25.96 17.58
C GLU A 2 20.94 25.85 16.52
N ASN A 3 21.24 25.24 15.37
CA ASN A 3 20.24 24.99 14.35
C ASN A 3 19.20 24.03 14.96
N ALA A 4 18.01 24.56 15.25
CA ALA A 4 16.88 23.76 15.70
C ALA A 4 16.65 22.59 14.71
N PRO A 5 16.31 21.39 15.19
CA PRO A 5 16.16 20.22 14.34
C PRO A 5 15.08 20.47 13.28
N GLN A 6 15.47 20.35 12.01
CA GLN A 6 14.57 20.62 10.90
C GLN A 6 13.59 19.47 10.72
N ARG A 7 12.28 19.75 10.81
CA ARG A 7 11.23 18.77 10.50
C ARG A 7 10.91 18.77 9.01
N ILE A 8 10.97 17.60 8.40
CA ILE A 8 10.86 17.38 6.97
C ILE A 8 9.81 16.29 6.74
N LEU A 9 8.89 16.54 5.80
CA LEU A 9 7.92 15.56 5.32
C LEU A 9 8.32 15.15 3.90
N ALA A 10 8.38 13.85 3.60
CA ALA A 10 8.70 13.35 2.28
C ALA A 10 7.65 12.35 1.80
N PHE A 11 7.39 12.32 0.48
CA PHE A 11 6.43 11.43 -0.16
C PHE A 11 7.03 10.67 -1.35
N ASP A 12 6.87 9.35 -1.35
CA ASP A 12 7.04 8.47 -2.51
C ASP A 12 5.65 8.12 -3.07
N ILE A 13 5.47 8.44 -4.35
CA ILE A 13 4.15 8.60 -4.96
C ILE A 13 3.84 7.39 -5.82
N GLY A 14 2.99 6.50 -5.30
CA GLY A 14 2.35 5.44 -6.06
C GLY A 14 0.94 5.82 -6.50
N ILE A 15 0.39 5.09 -7.49
CA ILE A 15 -1.00 5.29 -7.92
C ILE A 15 -1.98 4.81 -6.84
N LYS A 16 -1.77 3.60 -6.32
CA LYS A 16 -2.64 3.01 -5.27
C LYS A 16 -2.17 3.34 -3.86
N ASN A 17 -0.86 3.39 -3.65
CA ASN A 17 -0.32 3.58 -2.31
C ASN A 17 0.57 4.82 -2.27
N LEU A 18 0.42 5.59 -1.22
CA LEU A 18 1.15 6.82 -0.96
C LEU A 18 2.02 6.58 0.27
N ALA A 19 3.32 6.40 0.04
CA ALA A 19 4.27 6.31 1.14
C ALA A 19 4.69 7.72 1.57
N TRP A 20 4.81 7.93 2.87
CA TRP A 20 5.26 9.19 3.43
C TRP A 20 6.03 9.00 4.73
N CYS A 21 6.99 9.90 4.99
CA CYS A 21 7.74 9.95 6.24
C CYS A 21 7.86 11.40 6.72
N CYS A 22 7.48 11.66 7.97
CA CYS A 22 7.71 12.92 8.67
C CYS A 22 8.76 12.71 9.75
N ALA A 23 9.93 13.31 9.60
CA ALA A 23 11.03 13.14 10.55
C ALA A 23 11.78 14.46 10.81
N SER A 24 12.38 14.56 12.00
CA SER A 24 13.31 15.63 12.35
C SER A 24 14.74 15.16 12.15
N LYS A 25 15.53 15.97 11.44
CA LYS A 25 16.96 15.75 11.25
C LYS A 25 17.75 16.64 12.20
N ASN A 26 18.57 16.03 13.05
CA ASN A 26 19.58 16.73 13.84
C ASN A 26 20.94 16.55 13.15
N ILE A 27 21.38 17.59 12.45
CA ILE A 27 22.62 17.58 11.67
C ILE A 27 23.84 17.41 12.59
N THR A 28 23.86 18.11 13.73
CA THR A 28 24.97 18.07 14.69
C THR A 28 25.21 16.68 15.26
N GLN A 29 24.13 15.94 15.55
CA GLN A 29 24.21 14.60 16.14
C GLN A 29 24.14 13.47 15.12
N ALA A 30 24.03 13.78 13.82
CA ALA A 30 23.76 12.82 12.75
C ALA A 30 22.60 11.86 13.09
N LYS A 31 21.56 12.38 13.76
CA LYS A 31 20.40 11.61 14.23
C LYS A 31 19.14 12.03 13.50
N THR A 32 18.33 11.04 13.15
CA THR A 32 17.00 11.23 12.55
C THR A 32 15.94 10.70 13.49
N THR A 33 14.92 11.50 13.79
CA THR A 33 13.79 11.09 14.65
C THR A 33 12.50 11.10 13.85
N ILE A 34 11.86 9.93 13.71
CA ILE A 34 10.66 9.71 12.90
C ILE A 34 9.41 9.97 13.75
N HIS A 35 8.61 10.96 13.34
CA HIS A 35 7.36 11.36 14.00
C HIS A 35 6.13 10.70 13.37
N GLY A 36 6.24 10.28 12.11
CA GLY A 36 5.23 9.46 11.44
C GLY A 36 5.78 8.86 10.16
N TRP A 37 5.32 7.67 9.82
CA TRP A 37 5.81 6.91 8.68
C TRP A 37 4.77 5.90 8.23
N ALA A 38 4.25 5.97 7.01
CA ALA A 38 3.23 5.03 6.57
C ALA A 38 3.22 4.84 5.06
N ASN A 39 2.58 3.76 4.63
CA ASN A 39 2.27 3.47 3.23
C ASN A 39 0.76 3.29 3.11
N GLU A 40 0.07 4.41 2.86
CA GLU A 40 -1.39 4.52 2.91
C GLU A 40 -1.99 4.11 1.57
N ASN A 41 -3.11 3.38 1.59
CA ASN A 41 -3.83 2.99 0.40
C ASN A 41 -4.89 4.03 0.04
N LEU A 42 -4.70 4.70 -1.08
CA LEU A 42 -5.56 5.79 -1.54
C LEU A 42 -6.96 5.32 -1.99
N ILE A 43 -7.20 4.02 -2.08
CA ILE A 43 -8.48 3.47 -2.55
C ILE A 43 -9.28 2.90 -1.38
N THR A 44 -8.63 2.13 -0.50
CA THR A 44 -9.31 1.45 0.61
C THR A 44 -9.34 2.29 1.89
N GLY A 45 -8.47 3.29 2.01
CA GLY A 45 -8.27 4.06 3.25
C GLY A 45 -7.49 3.33 4.34
N GLY A 46 -7.11 2.06 4.11
CA GLY A 46 -6.21 1.28 4.95
C GLY A 46 -4.73 1.52 4.61
N THR A 47 -3.87 0.65 5.10
CA THR A 47 -2.44 0.61 4.74
C THR A 47 -2.18 -0.48 3.70
N ALA A 48 -1.01 -0.42 3.05
CA ALA A 48 -0.57 -1.50 2.17
C ALA A 48 -0.58 -2.87 2.87
N ASP A 49 -0.29 -2.92 4.17
CA ASP A 49 -0.23 -4.14 4.96
C ASP A 49 -1.61 -4.62 5.42
N SER A 50 -2.51 -3.73 5.86
CA SER A 50 -3.88 -4.14 6.23
C SER A 50 -4.60 -4.76 5.02
N ASP A 51 -4.41 -4.18 3.83
CA ASP A 51 -4.90 -4.73 2.57
C ASP A 51 -4.26 -6.10 2.23
N ALA A 52 -3.01 -6.33 2.65
CA ALA A 52 -2.30 -7.59 2.41
C ALA A 52 -2.83 -8.69 3.33
N THR A 53 -3.09 -8.38 4.61
CA THR A 53 -3.67 -9.32 5.58
C THR A 53 -5.12 -9.69 5.23
N ASP A 54 -5.91 -8.74 4.72
CA ASP A 54 -7.28 -8.99 4.24
C ASP A 54 -7.34 -10.01 3.10
N ASN A 55 -6.19 -10.27 2.44
CA ASN A 55 -6.05 -11.22 1.35
C ASN A 55 -5.46 -12.57 1.78
N GLN A 56 -5.33 -12.84 3.08
CA GLN A 56 -4.87 -14.13 3.59
C GLN A 56 -6.03 -15.07 3.92
N CYS A 57 -5.71 -16.36 4.00
CA CYS A 57 -6.62 -17.39 4.42
C CYS A 57 -6.76 -17.36 5.95
N ASP A 58 -7.98 -17.38 6.47
CA ASP A 58 -8.24 -17.36 7.93
C ASP A 58 -7.65 -18.57 8.68
N THR A 59 -7.32 -19.64 7.95
CA THR A 59 -6.70 -20.85 8.51
C THR A 59 -5.19 -20.92 8.28
N CYS A 60 -4.60 -20.12 7.38
CA CYS A 60 -3.16 -20.14 7.12
C CYS A 60 -2.64 -18.87 6.44
N SER A 61 -1.33 -18.59 6.53
CA SER A 61 -0.73 -17.38 5.96
C SER A 61 -0.66 -17.34 4.42
N LYS A 62 -1.31 -18.29 3.71
CA LYS A 62 -1.36 -18.29 2.23
C LYS A 62 -2.46 -17.35 1.75
N LYS A 63 -2.28 -16.81 0.55
CA LYS A 63 -3.28 -15.98 -0.13
C LYS A 63 -4.63 -16.69 -0.23
N ALA A 64 -5.69 -16.03 0.22
CA ALA A 64 -7.05 -16.47 0.03
C ALA A 64 -7.49 -16.22 -1.42
N SER A 65 -8.24 -17.18 -1.96
CA SER A 65 -8.80 -17.12 -3.31
C SER A 65 -10.32 -17.26 -3.31
N TYR A 66 -10.91 -17.59 -2.16
CA TYR A 66 -12.34 -17.81 -2.00
C TYR A 66 -12.85 -17.16 -0.71
N THR A 67 -14.13 -16.82 -0.67
CA THR A 67 -14.79 -16.19 0.48
C THR A 67 -16.10 -16.93 0.77
N HIS A 68 -16.37 -17.17 2.05
CA HIS A 68 -17.63 -17.71 2.54
C HIS A 68 -18.57 -16.56 2.91
N ALA A 69 -19.65 -16.35 2.15
CA ALA A 69 -20.47 -15.16 2.26
C ALA A 69 -21.14 -15.00 3.63
N ALA A 70 -21.61 -16.09 4.23
CA ALA A 70 -22.35 -16.03 5.50
C ALA A 70 -21.47 -15.69 6.71
N THR A 71 -20.17 -16.04 6.67
CA THR A 71 -19.23 -15.77 7.77
C THR A 71 -18.22 -14.66 7.45
N ASN A 72 -18.23 -14.18 6.20
CA ASN A 72 -17.23 -13.26 5.64
C ASN A 72 -15.77 -13.73 5.81
N LYS A 73 -15.54 -15.04 5.98
CA LYS A 73 -14.20 -15.63 6.10
C LYS A 73 -13.60 -15.93 4.72
N ASN A 74 -12.29 -15.73 4.62
CA ASN A 74 -11.47 -15.90 3.43
C ASN A 74 -10.64 -17.18 3.52
N TYR A 75 -10.60 -17.95 2.43
CA TYR A 75 -9.94 -19.24 2.39
C TYR A 75 -9.07 -19.42 1.16
N CYS A 76 -7.96 -20.14 1.33
CA CYS A 76 -7.33 -20.84 0.22
C CYS A 76 -8.17 -22.06 -0.17
N VAL A 77 -7.97 -22.62 -1.38
CA VAL A 77 -8.73 -23.80 -1.85
C VAL A 77 -8.70 -24.96 -0.84
N LYS A 78 -7.53 -25.22 -0.23
CA LYS A 78 -7.32 -26.35 0.69
C LYS A 78 -8.06 -26.20 2.02
N HIS A 79 -8.38 -24.97 2.42
CA HIS A 79 -9.02 -24.68 3.70
C HIS A 79 -10.47 -24.20 3.55
N CYS A 80 -11.03 -24.26 2.34
CA CYS A 80 -12.48 -24.10 2.20
C CYS A 80 -13.15 -25.22 3.01
N PRO A 81 -14.11 -24.91 3.90
CA PRO A 81 -14.72 -25.91 4.77
C PRO A 81 -15.34 -27.07 3.94
N PRO A 82 -15.28 -28.32 4.41
CA PRO A 82 -15.85 -29.45 3.67
C PRO A 82 -17.35 -29.31 3.37
N LEU A 83 -18.09 -28.69 4.28
CA LEU A 83 -19.52 -28.43 4.14
C LEU A 83 -19.82 -27.27 3.18
N THR A 84 -18.86 -26.39 2.95
CA THR A 84 -18.98 -25.24 2.04
C THR A 84 -17.73 -25.15 1.16
N PRO A 85 -17.56 -26.11 0.21
CA PRO A 85 -16.33 -26.23 -0.56
C PRO A 85 -16.17 -25.07 -1.54
N ALA A 86 -14.97 -24.95 -2.11
CA ALA A 86 -14.69 -24.00 -3.19
C ALA A 86 -15.60 -24.25 -4.41
N LEU A 87 -16.09 -23.17 -5.02
CA LEU A 87 -16.88 -23.22 -6.25
C LEU A 87 -16.15 -23.98 -7.37
N ARG A 88 -16.85 -24.96 -7.95
CA ARG A 88 -16.40 -25.79 -9.07
C ARG A 88 -17.43 -25.77 -10.19
N ASP A 89 -16.98 -26.04 -11.41
CA ASP A 89 -17.88 -26.25 -12.55
C ASP A 89 -18.56 -27.62 -12.48
N LEU A 90 -19.42 -27.92 -13.47
CA LEU A 90 -20.16 -29.18 -13.55
C LEU A 90 -19.27 -30.42 -13.71
N SER A 91 -18.03 -30.22 -14.17
CA SER A 91 -16.99 -31.24 -14.34
C SER A 91 -16.07 -31.38 -13.12
N GLY A 92 -16.26 -30.55 -12.08
CA GLY A 92 -15.47 -30.57 -10.85
C GLY A 92 -14.21 -29.70 -10.89
N ASN A 93 -13.97 -28.93 -11.96
CA ASN A 93 -12.81 -28.04 -12.03
C ASN A 93 -13.03 -26.78 -11.19
N LEU A 94 -11.96 -26.27 -10.57
CA LEU A 94 -12.01 -25.05 -9.76
C LEU A 94 -12.29 -23.81 -10.61
N LEU A 95 -13.31 -23.04 -10.21
CA LEU A 95 -13.63 -21.78 -10.86
C LEU A 95 -12.90 -20.64 -10.16
N LYS A 96 -12.09 -19.88 -10.90
CA LYS A 96 -11.34 -18.70 -10.39
C LYS A 96 -12.13 -17.39 -10.49
N LYS A 97 -13.27 -17.41 -11.18
CA LYS A 97 -14.17 -16.28 -11.41
C LYS A 97 -15.60 -16.79 -11.41
N LEU A 98 -16.55 -15.90 -11.11
CA LEU A 98 -17.96 -16.25 -11.21
C LEU A 98 -18.35 -16.49 -12.67
N PRO A 99 -18.96 -17.65 -12.98
CA PRO A 99 -19.40 -17.96 -14.34
C PRO A 99 -20.69 -17.19 -14.70
N LYS A 100 -21.13 -17.33 -15.94
CA LYS A 100 -22.39 -16.73 -16.44
C LYS A 100 -23.60 -17.33 -15.70
N LEU A 101 -24.72 -16.61 -15.76
CA LEU A 101 -25.96 -16.96 -15.05
C LEU A 101 -26.44 -18.38 -15.37
N ASP A 102 -26.35 -18.84 -16.61
CA ASP A 102 -26.83 -20.17 -17.00
C ASP A 102 -26.05 -21.29 -16.29
N ILE A 103 -24.74 -21.12 -16.14
CA ILE A 103 -23.88 -22.05 -15.40
C ILE A 103 -24.21 -22.00 -13.91
N LEU A 104 -24.42 -20.80 -13.34
CA LEU A 104 -24.83 -20.65 -11.95
C LEU A 104 -26.18 -21.34 -11.68
N LYS A 105 -27.16 -21.18 -12.58
CA LYS A 105 -28.46 -21.86 -12.49
C LYS A 105 -28.28 -23.38 -12.55
N ALA A 106 -27.48 -23.89 -13.49
CA ALA A 106 -27.23 -25.32 -13.60
C ALA A 106 -26.57 -25.90 -12.34
N LEU A 107 -25.61 -25.18 -11.75
CA LEU A 107 -24.98 -25.57 -10.48
C LEU A 107 -25.99 -25.58 -9.32
N ALA A 108 -26.83 -24.54 -9.21
CA ALA A 108 -27.85 -24.46 -8.18
C ALA A 108 -28.89 -25.58 -8.32
N SER A 109 -29.34 -25.89 -9.54
CA SER A 109 -30.25 -27.01 -9.81
C SER A 109 -29.68 -28.35 -9.37
N ARG A 110 -28.38 -28.61 -9.61
CA ARG A 110 -27.70 -29.84 -9.15
C ARG A 110 -27.65 -29.96 -7.63
N MET A 111 -27.78 -28.84 -6.92
CA MET A 111 -27.87 -28.76 -5.46
C MET A 111 -29.31 -28.69 -4.96
N ASN A 112 -30.29 -29.06 -5.80
CA ASN A 112 -31.72 -29.07 -5.49
C ASN A 112 -32.30 -27.69 -5.15
N ALA A 113 -31.85 -26.64 -5.85
CA ALA A 113 -32.46 -25.31 -5.74
C ALA A 113 -33.94 -25.32 -6.20
N ALA A 114 -34.79 -24.56 -5.50
CA ALA A 114 -36.18 -24.39 -5.92
C ALA A 114 -36.27 -23.47 -7.16
N LYS A 115 -37.41 -23.48 -7.85
CA LYS A 115 -37.64 -22.57 -8.99
C LYS A 115 -37.39 -21.10 -8.62
N GLU A 116 -37.68 -20.75 -7.38
CA GLU A 116 -37.63 -19.37 -6.89
C GLU A 116 -36.18 -18.91 -6.69
N ASP A 117 -35.30 -19.84 -6.30
CA ASP A 117 -33.85 -19.62 -6.24
C ASP A 117 -33.27 -19.40 -7.64
N LEU A 118 -33.88 -19.99 -8.69
CA LEU A 118 -33.41 -19.92 -10.08
C LEU A 118 -33.91 -18.71 -10.87
N LYS A 119 -34.68 -17.81 -10.25
CA LYS A 119 -35.36 -16.70 -10.92
C LYS A 119 -34.39 -15.73 -11.59
N ASN A 120 -33.40 -15.22 -10.86
CA ASN A 120 -32.46 -14.22 -11.35
C ASN A 120 -31.06 -14.40 -10.75
N LYS A 121 -30.10 -13.57 -11.19
CA LYS A 121 -28.71 -13.68 -10.73
C LYS A 121 -28.56 -13.52 -9.22
N ASN A 122 -29.34 -12.65 -8.59
CA ASN A 122 -29.23 -12.38 -7.16
C ASN A 122 -29.71 -13.58 -6.34
N THR A 123 -30.87 -14.15 -6.68
CA THR A 123 -31.43 -15.33 -5.98
C THR A 123 -30.53 -16.55 -6.13
N VAL A 124 -30.04 -16.81 -7.35
CA VAL A 124 -29.13 -17.94 -7.62
C VAL A 124 -27.82 -17.78 -6.84
N THR A 125 -27.27 -16.56 -6.84
CA THR A 125 -26.03 -16.25 -6.13
C THR A 125 -26.20 -16.44 -4.64
N ALA A 126 -27.29 -15.93 -4.04
CA ALA A 126 -27.57 -16.10 -2.62
C ALA A 126 -27.72 -17.57 -2.22
N PHE A 127 -28.47 -18.37 -3.00
CA PHE A 127 -28.65 -19.80 -2.76
C PHE A 127 -27.30 -20.56 -2.73
N LEU A 128 -26.44 -20.28 -3.71
CA LEU A 128 -25.13 -20.92 -3.83
C LEU A 128 -24.16 -20.42 -2.75
N GLN A 129 -24.14 -19.12 -2.45
CA GLN A 129 -23.27 -18.53 -1.43
C GLN A 129 -23.50 -19.10 -0.02
N ALA A 130 -24.71 -19.59 0.27
CA ALA A 130 -25.01 -20.27 1.53
C ALA A 130 -24.41 -21.68 1.63
N ARG A 131 -23.92 -22.25 0.52
CA ARG A 131 -23.52 -23.67 0.42
C ARG A 131 -22.11 -23.89 -0.13
N ILE A 132 -21.52 -22.89 -0.75
CA ILE A 132 -20.17 -22.97 -1.34
C ILE A 132 -19.42 -21.65 -1.20
N CYS A 133 -18.10 -21.75 -1.06
CA CYS A 133 -17.21 -20.59 -1.05
C CYS A 133 -17.03 -20.05 -2.48
N PHE A 134 -17.28 -18.76 -2.66
CA PHE A 134 -17.19 -18.09 -3.96
C PHE A 134 -15.77 -17.60 -4.23
N PRO A 135 -15.32 -17.54 -5.50
CA PRO A 135 -14.03 -16.94 -5.82
C PRO A 135 -14.03 -15.48 -5.36
N LYS A 136 -12.98 -15.08 -4.63
CA LYS A 136 -12.84 -13.71 -4.16
C LYS A 136 -12.84 -12.78 -5.37
N VAL A 137 -13.68 -11.75 -5.35
CA VAL A 137 -13.70 -10.76 -6.43
C VAL A 137 -12.31 -10.13 -6.49
N ALA A 138 -11.66 -10.22 -7.64
CA ALA A 138 -10.36 -9.59 -7.82
C ALA A 138 -10.50 -8.10 -7.55
N ALA A 139 -9.62 -7.54 -6.70
CA ALA A 139 -9.57 -6.11 -6.46
C ALA A 139 -9.56 -5.37 -7.81
N VAL A 140 -10.28 -4.25 -7.88
CA VAL A 140 -10.36 -3.43 -9.10
C VAL A 140 -8.92 -3.15 -9.55
N ALA A 141 -8.61 -3.55 -10.78
CA ALA A 141 -7.28 -3.32 -11.33
C ALA A 141 -6.99 -1.81 -11.33
N VAL A 142 -5.79 -1.41 -10.89
CA VAL A 142 -5.36 0.00 -10.77
C VAL A 142 -5.63 0.82 -12.04
N LYS A 143 -5.60 0.19 -13.22
CA LYS A 143 -5.93 0.80 -14.52
C LYS A 143 -7.40 1.24 -14.69
N LYS A 144 -8.28 0.97 -13.72
CA LYS A 144 -9.71 1.28 -13.75
C LYS A 144 -10.15 2.17 -12.58
N VAL A 145 -9.21 2.76 -11.86
CA VAL A 145 -9.52 3.62 -10.71
C VAL A 145 -9.58 5.06 -11.21
N ASP A 146 -10.73 5.70 -10.99
CA ASP A 146 -10.97 7.09 -11.38
C ASP A 146 -10.08 8.05 -10.57
N LEU A 147 -9.61 9.12 -11.21
CA LEU A 147 -8.74 10.11 -10.56
C LEU A 147 -9.42 10.79 -9.36
N GLU A 148 -10.75 10.96 -9.40
CA GLU A 148 -11.53 11.53 -8.30
C GLU A 148 -11.38 10.69 -7.02
N LYS A 149 -11.52 9.36 -7.13
CA LYS A 149 -11.33 8.45 -5.99
C LYS A 149 -9.92 8.51 -5.43
N ILE A 150 -8.92 8.63 -6.30
CA ILE A 150 -7.53 8.79 -5.86
C ILE A 150 -7.35 10.13 -5.14
N HIS A 151 -7.97 11.21 -5.63
CA HIS A 151 -7.93 12.52 -4.98
C HIS A 151 -8.62 12.51 -3.63
N ASP A 152 -9.78 11.87 -3.49
CA ASP A 152 -10.47 11.68 -2.21
C ASP A 152 -9.59 10.95 -1.20
N GLY A 153 -8.87 9.91 -1.64
CA GLY A 153 -7.87 9.21 -0.84
C GLY A 153 -6.75 10.13 -0.38
N ILE A 154 -6.18 10.93 -1.29
CA ILE A 154 -5.13 11.92 -0.96
C ILE A 154 -5.64 12.93 0.08
N ARG A 155 -6.83 13.50 -0.13
CA ARG A 155 -7.44 14.47 0.79
C ARG A 155 -7.64 13.84 2.17
N SER A 156 -8.12 12.61 2.21
CA SER A 156 -8.32 11.87 3.47
C SER A 156 -7.00 11.67 4.23
N VAL A 157 -5.93 11.26 3.55
CA VAL A 157 -4.59 11.10 4.16
C VAL A 157 -4.05 12.43 4.68
N VAL A 158 -4.16 13.51 3.90
CA VAL A 158 -3.67 14.85 4.30
C VAL A 158 -4.47 15.38 5.50
N MET A 159 -5.80 15.24 5.49
CA MET A 159 -6.65 15.69 6.60
C MET A 159 -6.40 14.90 7.89
N LYS A 160 -6.29 13.57 7.79
CA LYS A 160 -5.97 12.68 8.93
C LYS A 160 -4.65 13.08 9.61
N ASN A 161 -3.67 13.53 8.84
CA ASN A 161 -2.33 13.86 9.32
C ASN A 161 -2.04 15.37 9.34
N LYS A 162 -3.09 16.21 9.30
CA LYS A 162 -2.97 17.66 9.03
C LYS A 162 -2.01 18.36 9.99
N GLU A 163 -2.12 18.08 11.30
CA GLU A 163 -1.26 18.69 12.32
C GLU A 163 0.20 18.28 12.15
N LEU A 164 0.45 16.99 11.97
CA LEU A 164 1.80 16.46 11.77
C LEU A 164 2.42 17.02 10.48
N PHE A 165 1.67 17.01 9.37
CA PHE A 165 2.16 17.50 8.08
C PHE A 165 2.38 19.02 8.10
N GLY A 166 1.46 19.78 8.73
CA GLY A 166 1.58 21.22 8.89
C GLY A 166 2.75 21.65 9.78
N SER A 167 3.23 20.76 10.67
CA SER A 167 4.40 21.03 11.50
C SER A 167 5.74 20.93 10.76
N ALA A 168 5.75 20.44 9.51
CA ALA A 168 6.97 20.34 8.72
C ALA A 168 7.40 21.73 8.21
N SER A 169 8.71 21.97 8.22
CA SER A 169 9.30 23.18 7.61
C SER A 169 9.35 23.11 6.08
N GLN A 170 9.48 21.88 5.56
CA GLN A 170 9.52 21.61 4.14
C GLN A 170 8.89 20.25 3.81
N ILE A 171 8.37 20.16 2.59
CA ILE A 171 7.80 18.96 2.00
C ILE A 171 8.61 18.58 0.77
N LEU A 172 8.99 17.31 0.68
CA LEU A 172 9.71 16.73 -0.44
C LEU A 172 8.75 15.80 -1.19
N LEU A 173 8.51 16.08 -2.47
CA LEU A 173 7.75 15.21 -3.35
C LEU A 173 8.70 14.59 -4.37
N GLU A 174 8.67 13.27 -4.54
CA GLU A 174 9.39 12.65 -5.65
C GLU A 174 8.85 13.20 -7.00
N ASN A 175 9.78 13.60 -7.88
CA ASN A 175 9.45 14.06 -9.22
C ASN A 175 9.22 12.88 -10.16
N GLN A 176 7.96 12.64 -10.51
CA GLN A 176 7.57 11.52 -11.36
C GLN A 176 7.77 11.85 -12.85
N PRO A 177 8.38 10.95 -13.64
CA PRO A 177 8.61 11.16 -15.06
C PRO A 177 7.31 10.97 -15.88
N VAL A 178 6.90 12.03 -16.59
CA VAL A 178 5.63 12.07 -17.34
C VAL A 178 5.53 10.93 -18.38
N TYR A 179 6.59 10.72 -19.15
CA TYR A 179 6.60 9.79 -20.29
C TYR A 179 6.49 8.31 -19.90
N LYS A 180 6.93 7.93 -18.68
CA LYS A 180 6.89 6.53 -18.24
C LYS A 180 5.57 6.17 -17.55
N ASN A 181 4.96 7.11 -16.83
CA ASN A 181 3.71 6.87 -16.11
C ASN A 181 2.90 8.17 -15.90
N PRO A 182 2.05 8.58 -16.86
CA PRO A 182 1.32 9.85 -16.80
C PRO A 182 0.34 9.92 -15.63
N VAL A 183 -0.26 8.80 -15.21
CA VAL A 183 -1.18 8.76 -14.06
C VAL A 183 -0.44 9.14 -12.78
N MET A 184 0.75 8.60 -12.57
CA MET A 184 1.57 8.90 -11.38
C MET A 184 1.98 10.38 -11.32
N LYS A 185 2.17 11.02 -12.48
CA LYS A 185 2.35 12.47 -12.56
C LYS A 185 1.09 13.23 -12.13
N SER A 186 -0.10 12.81 -12.58
CA SER A 186 -1.36 13.41 -12.14
C SER A 186 -1.54 13.28 -10.62
N VAL A 187 -1.23 12.11 -10.04
CA VAL A 187 -1.24 11.90 -8.58
C VAL A 187 -0.30 12.87 -7.88
N GLN A 188 0.92 13.07 -8.39
CA GLN A 188 1.87 14.06 -7.85
C GLN A 188 1.27 15.47 -7.84
N MET A 189 0.63 15.89 -8.94
CA MET A 189 0.04 17.23 -9.03
C MET A 189 -1.17 17.40 -8.10
N MET A 190 -2.03 16.37 -7.98
CA MET A 190 -3.15 16.39 -7.04
C MET A 190 -2.67 16.45 -5.58
N LEU A 191 -1.62 15.70 -5.24
CA LEU A 191 -0.99 15.76 -3.91
C LEU A 191 -0.41 17.14 -3.64
N PHE A 192 0.37 17.70 -4.58
CA PHE A 192 0.91 19.06 -4.46
C PHE A 192 -0.19 20.10 -4.21
N ALA A 193 -1.24 20.10 -5.03
CA ALA A 193 -2.34 21.03 -4.90
C ALA A 193 -3.07 20.87 -3.55
N THR A 194 -3.32 19.63 -3.13
CA THR A 194 -4.00 19.32 -1.87
C THR A 194 -3.19 19.76 -0.65
N LEU A 195 -1.86 19.54 -0.65
CA LEU A 195 -0.99 19.98 0.43
C LEU A 195 -0.94 21.51 0.54
N ARG A 196 -0.88 22.20 -0.61
CA ARG A 196 -0.89 23.67 -0.69
C ARG A 196 -2.21 24.27 -0.21
N ASP A 197 -3.32 23.60 -0.48
CA ASP A 197 -4.69 24.02 -0.13
C ASP A 197 -5.01 23.77 1.35
N LEU A 198 -4.61 22.62 1.90
CA LEU A 198 -5.09 22.19 3.22
C LEU A 198 -4.14 22.50 4.38
N LEU A 199 -2.83 22.71 4.14
CA LEU A 199 -1.84 22.94 5.20
C LEU A 199 -1.56 24.43 5.40
N HIS A 200 -1.68 24.90 6.64
CA HIS A 200 -1.43 26.30 7.01
C HIS A 200 -0.67 26.37 8.35
N PRO A 201 0.44 27.14 8.45
CA PRO A 201 1.14 27.82 7.36
C PRO A 201 1.68 26.82 6.34
N ILE A 202 1.82 27.24 5.08
CA ILE A 202 2.13 26.32 4.00
C ILE A 202 3.64 25.98 4.01
N PRO A 203 4.04 24.71 4.24
CA PRO A 203 5.46 24.33 4.21
C PRO A 203 6.06 24.52 2.81
N LYS A 204 7.38 24.74 2.74
CA LYS A 204 8.07 24.86 1.45
C LYS A 204 8.08 23.51 0.73
N VAL A 205 7.41 23.41 -0.42
CA VAL A 205 7.40 22.18 -1.22
C VAL A 205 8.56 22.17 -2.22
N ARG A 206 9.29 21.05 -2.31
CA ARG A 206 10.37 20.81 -3.28
C ARG A 206 10.12 19.51 -4.03
N LEU A 207 10.49 19.49 -5.31
CA LEU A 207 10.51 18.27 -6.11
C LEU A 207 11.90 17.64 -6.06
N VAL A 208 11.98 16.37 -5.67
CA VAL A 208 13.23 15.62 -5.54
C VAL A 208 13.36 14.66 -6.73
N HIS A 209 14.53 14.63 -7.36
CA HIS A 209 14.78 13.69 -8.46
C HIS A 209 14.72 12.24 -7.96
N ALA A 210 14.01 11.37 -8.66
CA ALA A 210 13.79 9.97 -8.27
C ALA A 210 15.10 9.21 -7.95
N GLY A 211 16.19 9.51 -8.66
CA GLY A 211 17.49 8.87 -8.42
C GLY A 211 18.17 9.24 -7.10
N ARG A 212 17.77 10.34 -6.44
CA ARG A 212 18.40 10.80 -5.17
C ARG A 212 18.02 9.91 -3.99
N LYS A 213 16.82 9.31 -3.99
CA LYS A 213 16.34 8.46 -2.89
C LYS A 213 17.03 7.09 -2.83
N THR A 214 17.58 6.66 -3.97
CA THR A 214 18.33 5.41 -4.13
C THR A 214 19.81 5.66 -4.39
N GLU A 215 20.30 6.87 -4.11
CA GLU A 215 21.70 7.20 -4.36
C GLU A 215 22.57 6.39 -3.39
N VAL A 216 23.49 5.61 -3.97
CA VAL A 216 24.47 4.83 -3.24
C VAL A 216 25.80 5.55 -3.36
N THR A 217 26.46 5.81 -2.24
CA THR A 217 27.73 6.53 -2.15
C THR A 217 28.80 5.63 -1.54
N GLY A 218 30.08 5.92 -1.83
CA GLY A 218 31.22 5.15 -1.32
C GLY A 218 31.38 3.80 -2.02
N ASP A 219 32.07 2.86 -1.40
CA ASP A 219 32.48 1.57 -2.00
C ASP A 219 31.30 0.75 -2.54
N ALA A 220 30.12 0.89 -1.94
CA ALA A 220 28.90 0.23 -2.41
C ALA A 220 28.43 0.73 -3.79
N ALA A 221 28.79 1.95 -4.19
CA ALA A 221 28.43 2.53 -5.48
C ALA A 221 29.20 1.88 -6.65
N GLU A 222 30.41 1.36 -6.38
CA GLU A 222 31.24 0.67 -7.37
C GLU A 222 30.75 -0.74 -7.64
N LEU A 223 30.13 -1.37 -6.64
CA LEU A 223 29.64 -2.75 -6.69
C LEU A 223 28.25 -2.88 -7.35
N ILE A 224 27.44 -1.81 -7.34
CA ILE A 224 26.07 -1.86 -7.86
C ILE A 224 26.00 -1.37 -9.30
N ALA A 225 25.46 -2.21 -10.18
CA ALA A 225 25.32 -1.89 -11.60
C ALA A 225 24.47 -0.61 -11.84
N LYS A 226 24.94 0.27 -12.72
CA LYS A 226 24.18 1.46 -13.14
C LYS A 226 22.95 1.09 -13.97
N GLY A 227 21.99 2.02 -14.03
CA GLY A 227 20.75 1.85 -14.80
C GLY A 227 19.82 0.80 -14.22
N ASP A 228 18.97 0.21 -15.07
CA ASP A 228 17.91 -0.72 -14.65
C ASP A 228 18.47 -2.02 -14.04
N LYS A 229 19.67 -2.45 -14.45
CA LYS A 229 20.29 -3.70 -13.98
C LYS A 229 20.54 -3.73 -12.46
N GLY A 230 20.95 -2.62 -11.86
CA GLY A 230 21.15 -2.54 -10.40
C GLY A 230 19.99 -1.90 -9.63
N TYR A 231 18.81 -1.72 -10.25
CA TYR A 231 17.66 -1.09 -9.57
C TYR A 231 17.23 -1.86 -8.32
N SER A 232 17.16 -3.19 -8.41
CA SER A 232 16.82 -4.07 -7.28
C SER A 232 17.84 -3.94 -6.14
N ASP A 233 19.14 -3.90 -6.49
CA ASP A 233 20.22 -3.84 -5.51
C ASP A 233 20.23 -2.50 -4.76
N ARG A 234 19.97 -1.38 -5.47
CA ARG A 234 19.82 -0.07 -4.83
C ARG A 234 18.66 -0.03 -3.84
N LYS A 235 17.53 -0.66 -4.18
CA LYS A 235 16.38 -0.76 -3.26
C LYS A 235 16.71 -1.59 -2.02
N SER A 236 17.39 -2.73 -2.21
CA SER A 236 17.88 -3.53 -1.09
C SER A 236 18.83 -2.73 -0.21
N HIS A 237 19.74 -1.97 -0.81
CA HIS A 237 20.68 -1.12 -0.07
C HIS A 237 19.97 -0.06 0.78
N THR A 238 18.94 0.62 0.26
CA THR A 238 18.16 1.58 1.04
C THR A 238 17.44 0.93 2.23
N GLU A 239 16.90 -0.28 2.06
CA GLU A 239 16.28 -1.01 3.18
C GLU A 239 17.30 -1.38 4.26
N THR A 240 18.50 -1.81 3.85
CA THR A 240 19.61 -2.15 4.76
C THR A 240 20.09 -0.91 5.52
N LYS A 241 20.34 0.22 4.82
CA LYS A 241 20.73 1.51 5.45
C LYS A 241 19.77 1.91 6.56
N VAL A 242 18.46 1.78 6.30
CA VAL A 242 17.41 2.12 7.28
C VAL A 242 17.38 1.13 8.44
N SER A 243 17.45 -0.17 8.16
CA SER A 243 17.45 -1.21 9.20
C SER A 243 18.64 -1.09 10.14
N GLU A 244 19.84 -0.87 9.59
CA GLU A 244 21.04 -0.63 10.39
C GLU A 244 20.95 0.66 11.21
N GLY A 245 20.41 1.74 10.63
CA GLY A 245 20.25 3.00 11.35
C GLY A 245 19.30 2.89 12.53
N LEU A 246 18.22 2.11 12.37
CA LEU A 246 17.29 1.78 13.46
C LEU A 246 17.99 0.94 14.55
N GLN A 247 18.76 -0.09 14.15
CA GLN A 247 19.49 -0.95 15.09
C GLN A 247 20.58 -0.19 15.86
N LYS A 248 21.32 0.69 15.19
CA LYS A 248 22.40 1.52 15.76
C LYS A 248 21.86 2.73 16.55
N GLY A 249 20.56 3.01 16.47
CA GLY A 249 19.93 4.16 17.13
C GLY A 249 20.26 5.53 16.52
N THR A 250 20.83 5.55 15.31
CA THR A 250 20.99 6.79 14.52
C THR A 250 19.66 7.24 13.91
N ILE A 251 18.73 6.30 13.73
CA ILE A 251 17.34 6.53 13.40
C ILE A 251 16.49 6.12 14.61
N LYS A 252 15.69 7.04 15.14
CA LYS A 252 14.82 6.82 16.30
C LYS A 252 13.36 6.90 15.89
N MET A 253 12.55 5.94 16.34
CA MET A 253 11.10 5.99 16.25
C MET A 253 10.53 6.83 17.41
N ALA A 254 9.73 7.84 17.09
CA ALA A 254 9.00 8.69 18.03
C ALA A 254 7.56 8.92 17.55
N CYS A 255 6.99 7.93 16.85
CA CYS A 255 5.63 7.98 16.35
C CYS A 255 4.64 7.89 17.52
N ALA A 256 3.57 8.70 17.47
CA ALA A 256 2.58 8.79 18.55
C ALA A 256 1.79 7.49 18.79
N ASP A 257 1.77 6.58 17.82
CA ASP A 257 1.06 5.31 17.88
C ASP A 257 1.86 4.16 18.49
N GLY A 258 3.04 4.46 19.05
CA GLY A 258 3.82 3.51 19.85
C GLY A 258 4.62 2.48 19.05
N ARG A 259 4.68 2.59 17.72
CA ARG A 259 5.52 1.70 16.90
C ARG A 259 7.01 1.91 17.19
N ASP A 260 7.77 0.81 17.15
CA ASP A 260 9.19 0.78 17.50
C ASP A 260 10.09 0.46 16.29
N ALA A 261 11.38 0.22 16.54
CA ALA A 261 12.37 -0.09 15.52
C ALA A 261 12.08 -1.41 14.76
N THR A 262 11.32 -2.34 15.35
CA THR A 262 10.98 -3.62 14.71
C THR A 262 9.86 -3.46 13.68
N TRP A 263 9.05 -2.39 13.79
CA TRP A 263 7.93 -2.12 12.90
C TRP A 263 8.34 -2.11 11.42
N PHE A 264 9.45 -1.48 11.07
CA PHE A 264 9.90 -1.41 9.68
C PHE A 264 10.15 -2.81 9.08
N GLY A 265 10.72 -3.72 9.87
CA GLY A 265 11.01 -5.09 9.44
C GLY A 265 9.77 -5.94 9.16
N SER A 266 8.62 -5.59 9.73
CA SER A 266 7.35 -6.31 9.52
C SER A 266 6.59 -5.85 8.27
N GLN A 267 6.99 -4.74 7.64
CA GLN A 267 6.25 -4.15 6.53
C GLN A 267 6.43 -4.95 5.24
N SER A 268 5.34 -5.11 4.46
CA SER A 268 5.42 -5.79 3.15
C SER A 268 6.02 -4.91 2.05
N LYS A 269 5.98 -3.58 2.22
CA LYS A 269 6.44 -2.57 1.26
C LYS A 269 7.55 -1.69 1.83
N LYS A 270 8.63 -2.32 2.30
CA LYS A 270 9.77 -1.64 2.92
C LYS A 270 10.47 -0.65 1.99
N SER A 271 10.63 -0.97 0.70
CA SER A 271 11.37 -0.08 -0.20
C SER A 271 10.71 1.30 -0.35
N ASP A 272 9.39 1.37 -0.50
CA ASP A 272 8.67 2.66 -0.64
C ASP A 272 8.79 3.51 0.65
N LEU A 273 8.77 2.84 1.80
CA LEU A 273 8.97 3.48 3.11
C LEU A 273 10.42 3.98 3.27
N ALA A 274 11.40 3.16 2.91
CA ALA A 274 12.82 3.50 2.96
C ALA A 274 13.15 4.69 2.05
N ASP A 275 12.61 4.70 0.83
CA ASP A 275 12.77 5.79 -0.14
C ASP A 275 12.32 7.14 0.45
N CYS A 276 11.20 7.18 1.17
CA CYS A 276 10.73 8.38 1.87
C CYS A 276 11.72 8.85 2.94
N LEU A 277 12.19 7.94 3.78
CA LEU A 277 13.11 8.28 4.87
C LEU A 277 14.48 8.71 4.32
N CYS A 278 14.99 8.07 3.27
CA CYS A 278 16.20 8.50 2.59
C CYS A 278 16.07 9.91 2.03
N MET A 279 14.93 10.29 1.42
CA MET A 279 14.71 11.69 1.01
C MET A 279 14.81 12.68 2.17
N VAL A 280 14.35 12.32 3.36
CA VAL A 280 14.50 13.16 4.56
C VAL A 280 15.96 13.23 4.99
N MET A 281 16.65 12.09 5.09
CA MET A 281 18.03 12.02 5.56
C MET A 281 19.01 12.73 4.61
N ASP A 282 18.78 12.62 3.31
CA ASP A 282 19.65 13.15 2.26
C ASP A 282 19.22 14.58 1.83
N SER A 283 18.20 15.15 2.48
CA SER A 283 17.84 16.56 2.34
C SER A 283 19.01 17.45 2.76
N PRO A 284 19.31 18.52 2.00
CA PRO A 284 20.16 19.60 2.47
C PRO A 284 19.56 20.28 3.71
#